data_AF-A0A2I0WNI0-F1
#
_entry.id   AF-A0A2I0WNI0-F1
#
_cell.length_a   1.000
_cell.length_b   1.000
_cell.length_c   1.000
_cell.angle_alpha   90.00
_cell.angle_beta   90.00
_cell.angle_gamma   90.00
#
_symmetry.space_group_name_H-M   'P 1'
#
loop_
_entity.id
_entity.type
_entity.pdbx_description
1 polymer ?
#
loop_
_entity_poly.entity_id
_entity_poly.type
_entity_poly.pdbx_seq_one_letter_code
_entity_poly.pdbx_strand_id
1 'polypeptide(L)'
;MKDLRISKREIIYPEHKSASDITSGLLHGFYHKGTFRVNSYSFPFVGYVGSESIGEEIAIFDRVNMNRAFNGDIVAVELLPQCQQTEENVNGNVDGAKACAVSSRSFGRVVGIIKRNWRR
;
A
#
# COMPACT_ATOMS: atom_id res chain seq x y z
N MET A 1 28.14 -21.81 -26.59
CA MET A 1 27.04 -21.73 -25.60
C MET A 1 27.23 -20.46 -24.79
N LYS A 2 26.33 -19.47 -24.92
CA LYS A 2 26.41 -18.24 -24.12
C LYS A 2 25.67 -18.52 -22.81
N ASP A 3 26.41 -18.61 -21.72
CA ASP A 3 25.83 -18.72 -20.39
C ASP A 3 25.02 -17.45 -20.10
N LEU A 4 23.70 -17.59 -20.07
CA LEU A 4 22.76 -16.61 -19.55
C LEU A 4 22.98 -16.53 -18.04
N ARG A 5 24.06 -15.83 -17.64
CA ARG A 5 24.31 -15.46 -16.25
C ARG A 5 23.10 -14.66 -15.77
N ILE A 6 22.33 -15.29 -14.88
CA ILE A 6 21.25 -14.75 -14.06
C ILE A 6 21.07 -13.24 -14.25
N SER A 7 20.06 -12.86 -15.03
CA SER A 7 19.60 -11.50 -15.12
C SER A 7 19.27 -10.98 -13.73
N LYS A 8 19.78 -9.78 -13.42
CA LYS A 8 19.53 -8.93 -12.25
C LYS A 8 18.27 -9.35 -11.48
N ARG A 9 18.43 -9.82 -10.23
CA ARG A 9 17.30 -10.11 -9.32
C ARG A 9 16.40 -8.86 -9.25
N GLU A 10 15.21 -8.95 -9.81
CA GLU A 10 14.26 -7.85 -9.78
C GLU A 10 13.70 -7.73 -8.36
N ILE A 11 13.90 -6.55 -7.74
CA ILE A 11 13.41 -6.29 -6.39
C ILE A 11 11.91 -6.01 -6.50
N ILE A 12 11.09 -7.04 -6.22
CA ILE A 12 9.64 -6.97 -6.34
C ILE A 12 9.00 -6.11 -5.24
N TYR A 13 9.61 -6.07 -4.05
CA TYR A 13 9.08 -5.35 -2.88
C TYR A 13 10.03 -4.24 -2.46
N PRO A 14 9.54 -2.99 -2.35
CA PRO A 14 10.36 -1.88 -1.88
C PRO A 14 10.83 -2.13 -0.46
N GLU A 15 12.03 -1.65 -0.14
CA GLU A 15 12.57 -1.72 1.21
C GLU A 15 11.70 -0.93 2.19
N HIS A 16 11.57 -1.42 3.41
CA HIS A 16 10.84 -0.72 4.46
C HIS A 16 11.60 0.52 4.89
N LYS A 17 10.86 1.60 5.17
CA LYS A 17 11.43 2.80 5.78
C LYS A 17 12.02 2.50 7.16
N SER A 18 13.02 3.29 7.56
CA SER A 18 13.61 3.14 8.89
C SER A 18 12.58 3.47 9.98
N ALA A 19 12.78 2.93 11.19
CA ALA A 19 11.88 3.20 12.31
C ALA A 19 11.78 4.70 12.63
N SER A 20 12.88 5.43 12.48
CA SER A 20 12.93 6.89 12.67
C SER A 20 12.09 7.63 11.63
N ASP A 21 12.20 7.26 10.35
CA ASP A 21 11.42 7.87 9.27
C ASP A 21 9.93 7.60 9.44
N ILE A 22 9.57 6.37 9.83
CA ILE A 22 8.19 5.98 10.10
C ILE A 22 7.63 6.81 11.26
N THR A 23 8.39 6.94 12.35
CA THR A 23 7.99 7.70 13.54
C THR A 23 7.81 9.17 13.24
N SER A 24 8.74 9.76 12.48
CA SER A 24 8.63 11.16 12.03
C SER A 24 7.41 11.36 11.13
N GLY A 25 7.20 10.48 10.14
CA GLY A 25 6.04 10.56 9.25
C GLY A 25 4.70 10.37 9.96
N LEU A 26 4.65 9.54 11.01
CA LEU A 26 3.47 9.41 11.88
C LEU A 26 3.19 10.69 12.67
N LEU A 27 4.24 11.32 13.22
CA LEU A 27 4.11 12.57 13.98
C LEU A 27 3.63 13.73 13.10
N HIS A 28 4.15 13.81 11.87
CA HIS A 28 3.76 14.83 10.89
C HIS A 28 2.45 14.53 10.16
N GLY A 29 1.86 13.35 10.35
CA GLY A 29 0.62 12.95 9.69
C GLY A 29 0.77 12.53 8.22
N PHE A 30 1.99 12.32 7.74
CA PHE A 30 2.25 11.74 6.41
C PHE A 30 1.95 10.24 6.36
N TYR A 31 2.17 9.56 7.49
CA TYR A 31 1.90 8.13 7.63
C TYR A 31 0.80 7.90 8.65
N HIS A 32 0.07 6.83 8.42
CA HIS A 32 -1.04 6.40 9.25
C HIS A 32 -0.75 5.01 9.78
N LYS A 33 -0.77 4.87 11.10
CA LYS A 33 -0.60 3.59 11.77
C LYS A 33 -1.94 2.87 11.82
N GLY A 34 -1.94 1.58 11.51
CA GLY A 34 -3.13 0.76 11.65
C GLY A 34 -2.85 -0.72 11.70
N THR A 35 -3.90 -1.49 12.01
CA THR A 35 -3.84 -2.95 11.98
C THR A 35 -4.18 -3.44 10.58
N PHE A 36 -3.29 -4.20 9.97
CA PHE A 36 -3.49 -4.78 8.64
C PHE A 36 -4.37 -6.02 8.72
N ARG A 37 -5.46 -6.04 7.94
CA ARG A 37 -6.44 -7.12 7.92
C ARG A 37 -6.60 -7.61 6.49
N VAL A 38 -6.48 -8.91 6.29
CA VAL A 38 -6.74 -9.55 5.00
C VAL A 38 -7.90 -10.51 5.18
N ASN A 39 -8.91 -10.42 4.32
CA ASN A 39 -9.97 -11.39 4.29
C ASN A 39 -9.55 -12.55 3.36
N SER A 40 -9.42 -13.76 3.93
CA SER A 40 -9.07 -14.97 3.19
C SER A 40 -10.13 -15.41 2.18
N TYR A 41 -11.36 -14.92 2.33
CA TYR A 41 -12.49 -15.23 1.45
C TYR A 41 -12.66 -14.21 0.31
N SER A 42 -12.01 -13.05 0.36
CA SER A 42 -12.06 -12.05 -0.71
C SER A 42 -10.98 -12.30 -1.78
N PHE A 43 -11.08 -11.56 -2.90
CA PHE A 43 -10.12 -11.60 -3.99
C PHE A 43 -8.67 -11.55 -3.47
N PRO A 44 -7.74 -12.38 -4.00
CA PRO A 44 -6.37 -12.40 -3.52
C PRO A 44 -5.74 -11.03 -3.68
N PHE A 45 -4.89 -10.65 -2.71
CA PHE A 45 -4.15 -9.39 -2.71
C PHE A 45 -4.97 -8.11 -2.48
N VAL A 46 -6.02 -8.23 -1.65
CA VAL A 46 -6.74 -7.09 -1.07
C VAL A 46 -6.62 -7.12 0.44
N GLY A 47 -6.16 -6.02 1.03
CA GLY A 47 -6.09 -5.83 2.47
C GLY A 47 -6.74 -4.51 2.89
N TYR A 48 -7.11 -4.43 4.16
CA TYR A 48 -7.69 -3.26 4.78
C TYR A 48 -6.87 -2.87 6.00
N VAL A 49 -6.66 -1.57 6.20
CA VAL A 49 -5.99 -1.02 7.37
C VAL A 49 -6.93 -0.09 8.09
N GLY A 50 -7.31 -0.47 9.32
CA GLY A 50 -8.02 0.44 10.22
C GLY A 50 -7.02 1.42 10.84
N SER A 51 -7.13 2.70 10.50
CA SER A 51 -6.32 3.79 11.07
C SER A 51 -7.17 4.67 11.97
N GLU A 52 -6.74 4.84 13.22
CA GLU A 52 -7.40 5.75 14.17
C GLU A 52 -7.30 7.22 13.73
N SER A 53 -6.25 7.58 12.99
CA SER A 53 -6.01 8.97 12.56
C SER A 53 -6.94 9.44 11.45
N ILE A 54 -7.46 8.53 10.62
CA ILE A 54 -8.35 8.84 9.50
C ILE A 54 -9.81 8.59 9.89
N GLY A 55 -10.07 7.63 10.79
CA GLY A 55 -11.43 7.24 11.15
C GLY A 55 -12.11 6.33 10.11
N GLU A 56 -11.41 5.97 9.04
CA GLU A 56 -11.89 5.09 7.98
C GLU A 56 -10.88 3.95 7.70
N GLU A 57 -11.36 2.91 6.99
CA GLU A 57 -10.50 1.81 6.54
C GLU A 57 -9.81 2.16 5.22
N ILE A 58 -8.47 2.08 5.22
CA ILE A 58 -7.65 2.26 4.02
C ILE A 58 -7.58 0.93 3.27
N ALA A 59 -8.01 0.91 2.01
CA ALA A 59 -7.85 -0.24 1.13
C ALA A 59 -6.44 -0.30 0.55
N ILE A 60 -5.82 -1.48 0.58
CA ILE A 60 -4.51 -1.75 -0.01
C ILE A 60 -4.67 -2.86 -1.03
N PHE A 61 -4.39 -2.51 -2.28
CA PHE A 61 -4.46 -3.42 -3.41
C PHE A 61 -3.07 -3.77 -3.90
N ASP A 62 -2.93 -4.95 -4.48
CA ASP A 62 -1.69 -5.48 -5.04
C ASP A 62 -0.65 -5.92 -3.98
N ARG A 63 0.04 -7.01 -4.31
CA ARG A 63 1.10 -7.62 -3.50
C ARG A 63 2.19 -6.60 -3.16
N VAL A 64 2.55 -5.74 -4.11
CA VAL A 64 3.63 -4.76 -3.94
C VAL A 64 3.27 -3.73 -2.88
N ASN A 65 2.04 -3.18 -2.91
CA ASN A 65 1.61 -2.18 -1.95
C ASN A 65 1.32 -2.75 -0.56
N MET A 66 0.95 -4.03 -0.44
CA MET A 66 0.89 -4.69 0.88
C MET A 66 2.28 -4.87 1.49
N ASN A 67 3.34 -4.82 0.68
CA ASN A 67 4.73 -4.85 1.10
C ASN A 67 5.02 -5.88 2.22
N ARG A 68 4.81 -7.17 1.93
CA ARG A 68 5.09 -8.28 2.86
C ARG A 68 4.34 -8.20 4.21
N ALA A 69 3.29 -7.39 4.32
CA ALA A 69 2.44 -7.34 5.50
C ALA A 69 1.52 -8.56 5.56
N PHE A 70 1.29 -9.06 6.78
CA PHE A 70 0.40 -10.18 7.04
C PHE A 70 -0.75 -9.78 7.97
N ASN A 71 -1.83 -10.54 7.91
CA ASN A 71 -3.01 -10.32 8.74
C ASN A 71 -2.63 -10.20 10.23
N GLY A 72 -3.04 -9.11 10.87
CA GLY A 72 -2.77 -8.79 12.26
C GLY A 72 -1.49 -7.99 12.51
N ASP A 73 -0.67 -7.73 11.49
CA ASP A 73 0.51 -6.87 11.62
C ASP A 73 0.09 -5.41 11.87
N ILE A 74 0.87 -4.68 12.68
CA ILE A 74 0.73 -3.23 12.83
C ILE A 74 1.64 -2.58 11.79
N VAL A 75 1.05 -1.83 10.87
CA VAL A 75 1.71 -1.27 9.70
C VAL A 75 1.63 0.26 9.70
N ALA A 76 2.61 0.88 9.03
CA ALA A 76 2.55 2.27 8.63
C ALA A 76 2.14 2.34 7.16
N VAL A 77 1.11 3.13 6.88
CA VAL A 77 0.52 3.28 5.54
C VAL A 77 0.64 4.72 5.11
N GLU A 78 0.97 4.92 3.84
CA GLU A 78 0.90 6.21 3.17
C GLU A 78 -0.35 6.22 2.30
N LEU A 79 -1.15 7.28 2.42
CA LEU A 79 -2.27 7.51 1.54
C LEU A 79 -1.77 7.87 0.15
N LEU A 80 -2.31 7.22 -0.87
CA LEU A 80 -2.07 7.62 -2.24
C LEU A 80 -3.12 8.68 -2.60
N PRO A 81 -2.74 9.71 -3.38
CA PRO A 81 -3.72 10.68 -3.85
C PRO A 81 -4.80 9.91 -4.62
N GLN A 82 -6.04 10.00 -4.14
CA GLN A 82 -7.17 9.63 -4.95
C GLN A 82 -7.06 10.46 -6.23
N CYS A 83 -7.21 9.85 -7.40
CA CYS A 83 -7.44 10.61 -8.63
C CYS A 83 -8.69 11.47 -8.39
N GLN A 84 -8.48 12.71 -7.95
CA GLN A 84 -9.49 13.74 -8.05
C GLN A 84 -9.77 13.86 -9.54
N GLN A 85 -10.99 13.49 -9.93
CA GLN A 85 -11.51 13.83 -11.24
C GLN A 85 -11.52 15.36 -11.31
N THR A 86 -10.46 15.98 -11.81
CA THR A 86 -10.60 17.32 -12.36
C THR A 86 -11.51 17.18 -13.56
N GLU A 87 -12.71 17.72 -13.44
CA GLU A 87 -13.62 17.89 -14.56
C GLU A 87 -13.05 18.93 -15.52
N GLU A 88 -11.97 18.58 -16.23
CA GLU A 88 -11.45 19.40 -17.31
C GLU A 88 -11.23 18.52 -18.54
N ASN A 89 -12.25 18.53 -19.38
CA ASN A 89 -12.23 18.08 -20.77
C ASN A 89 -10.97 18.61 -21.48
N VAL A 90 -9.98 17.77 -21.82
CA VAL A 90 -9.27 17.85 -23.12
C VAL A 90 -8.67 16.48 -23.50
N ASN A 91 -9.06 16.04 -24.69
CA ASN A 91 -8.54 14.95 -25.51
C ASN A 91 -7.05 14.57 -25.35
N GLY A 92 -6.79 13.26 -25.30
CA GLY A 92 -5.67 12.64 -26.03
C GLY A 92 -4.63 11.87 -25.21
N ASN A 93 -4.66 10.54 -25.39
CA ASN A 93 -3.62 9.52 -25.17
C ASN A 93 -3.82 8.61 -23.95
N VAL A 94 -4.09 7.33 -24.24
CA VAL A 94 -4.65 6.31 -23.34
C VAL A 94 -3.60 5.28 -22.94
N ASP A 95 -2.69 5.63 -22.03
CA ASP A 95 -1.85 4.65 -21.33
C ASP A 95 -1.66 5.10 -19.87
N GLY A 96 -2.46 4.54 -18.94
CA GLY A 96 -2.14 4.63 -17.51
C GLY A 96 -3.24 5.02 -16.52
N ALA A 97 -4.51 5.18 -16.93
CA ALA A 97 -5.59 5.56 -16.01
C ALA A 97 -6.70 4.50 -15.95
N LYS A 98 -6.47 3.38 -15.23
CA LYS A 98 -7.49 2.34 -15.01
C LYS A 98 -7.74 2.03 -13.52
N ALA A 99 -7.81 3.05 -12.67
CA ALA A 99 -8.18 2.86 -11.26
C ALA A 99 -9.10 3.96 -10.70
N CYS A 100 -9.86 4.68 -11.54
CA CYS A 100 -10.60 5.88 -11.13
C CYS A 100 -12.08 5.65 -10.78
N ALA A 101 -12.56 4.42 -10.51
CA ALA A 101 -14.02 4.21 -10.38
C ALA A 101 -14.50 3.20 -9.33
N VAL A 102 -13.70 2.78 -8.34
CA VAL A 102 -14.18 1.75 -7.40
C VAL A 102 -13.85 2.09 -5.94
N SER A 103 -14.88 2.58 -5.24
CA SER A 103 -15.01 2.81 -3.81
C SER A 103 -14.60 4.19 -3.30
N SER A 104 -15.54 4.81 -2.59
CA SER A 104 -15.43 6.00 -1.75
C SER A 104 -14.43 5.87 -0.60
N ARG A 105 -13.60 4.82 -0.59
CA ARG A 105 -12.64 4.52 0.47
C ARG A 105 -11.27 5.04 0.08
N SER A 106 -10.55 5.57 1.07
CA SER A 106 -9.14 5.90 0.92
C SER A 106 -8.35 4.65 0.56
N PHE A 107 -7.38 4.78 -0.36
CA PHE A 107 -6.46 3.70 -0.71
C PHE A 107 -5.02 4.12 -0.46
N GLY A 108 -4.17 3.15 -0.17
CA GLY A 108 -2.80 3.44 0.26
C GLY A 108 -1.83 2.30 0.03
N ARG A 109 -0.58 2.53 0.46
CA ARG A 109 0.51 1.56 0.39
C ARG A 109 1.23 1.42 1.74
N VAL A 110 1.69 0.22 2.04
CA VAL A 110 2.48 -0.08 3.23
C VAL A 110 3.93 0.38 3.04
N VAL A 111 4.36 1.36 3.84
CA VAL A 111 5.74 1.86 3.83
C VAL A 111 6.65 1.10 4.80
N GLY A 112 6.06 0.48 5.83
CA GLY A 112 6.82 -0.24 6.85
C GLY A 112 5.92 -0.99 7.82
N ILE A 113 6.55 -1.91 8.56
CA ILE A 113 5.86 -2.77 9.54
C ILE A 113 6.43 -2.44 10.90
N ILE A 114 5.57 -1.92 11.77
CA ILE A 114 5.93 -1.45 13.12
C ILE A 114 5.99 -2.62 14.09
N LYS A 115 5.04 -3.57 13.98
CA LYS A 115 4.99 -4.77 14.81
C LYS A 115 4.49 -5.96 14.00
N ARG A 116 5.25 -7.04 14.03
CA ARG A 116 4.84 -8.34 13.48
C ARG A 116 3.97 -9.09 14.48
N ASN A 117 2.88 -9.69 14.00
CA ASN A 117 1.96 -10.47 14.83
C ASN A 117 1.78 -11.89 14.29
N TRP A 118 2.91 -12.58 14.08
CA TRP A 118 2.90 -13.94 13.58
C TRP A 118 2.69 -14.89 14.76
N ARG A 119 1.63 -15.69 14.69
CA ARG A 119 1.41 -16.77 15.67
C ARG A 119 2.55 -17.77 15.52
N ARG A 120 3.18 -18.14 16.63
CA ARG A 120 4.03 -19.34 16.70
C ARG A 120 3.17 -20.59 16.67
#